data_AF-A0A536VFB5-F1
#
_entry.id   AF-A0A536VFB5-F1
#
_cell.length_a   1.000
_cell.length_b   1.000
_cell.length_c   1.000
_cell.angle_alpha   90.00
_cell.angle_beta   90.00
_cell.angle_gamma   90.00
#
_symmetry.space_group_name_H-M   'P 1'
#
loop_
_entity.id
_entity.type
_entity.pdbx_description
1 polymer ?
#
loop_
_entity_poly.entity_id
_entity_poly.type
_entity_poly.pdbx_seq_one_letter_code
_entity_poly.pdbx_strand_id
1 'polypeptide(L)' 'AQFVLVALAFACLAWSFVANDFSVQNVATNSNSELPLHYRVAATWGSHEGSLLLWTLMLGGWSFAVTLYSR' A
#
# COMPACT_ATOMS: atom_id res chain seq x y z
N ALA A 1 -8.55 10.97 -11.54
CA ALA A 1 -8.60 11.32 -10.11
C ALA A 1 -8.42 10.09 -9.21
N GLN A 2 -9.40 9.18 -9.13
CA GLN A 2 -9.40 8.02 -8.21
C GLN A 2 -8.07 7.25 -8.10
N PHE A 3 -7.46 6.84 -9.23
CA PHE A 3 -6.18 6.12 -9.21
C PHE A 3 -5.05 6.86 -8.46
N VAL A 4 -4.95 8.18 -8.63
CA VAL A 4 -3.92 9.01 -7.95
C VAL A 4 -4.14 9.04 -6.44
N LEU A 5 -5.40 9.09 -6.00
CA LEU A 5 -5.74 9.06 -4.57
C LEU A 5 -5.43 7.70 -3.94
N VAL A 6 -5.72 6.60 -4.65
CA VAL A 6 -5.38 5.23 -4.20
C VAL A 6 -3.87 5.02 -4.17
N ALA A 7 -3.14 5.51 -5.18
CA ALA A 7 -1.69 5.46 -5.21
C ALA A 7 -1.03 6.26 -4.08
N LEU A 8 -1.57 7.45 -3.76
CA LEU A 8 -1.11 8.25 -2.63
C LEU A 8 -1.42 7.57 -1.28
N ALA A 9 -2.61 6.99 -1.12
CA ALA A 9 -2.96 6.21 0.07
C ALA A 9 -2.05 4.99 0.28
N PHE A 10 -1.74 4.25 -0.80
CA PHE A 10 -0.79 3.14 -0.75
C PHE A 10 0.63 3.61 -0.40
N ALA A 11 1.09 4.73 -0.97
CA ALA A 11 2.39 5.31 -0.65
C ALA A 11 2.48 5.77 0.82
N CYS A 12 1.42 6.39 1.37
CA CYS A 12 1.36 6.74 2.79
C CYS A 12 1.39 5.51 3.71
N LEU A 13 0.69 4.43 3.35
CA LEU A 13 0.73 3.17 4.10
C LEU A 13 2.12 2.51 4.01
N ALA A 14 2.73 2.49 2.81
CA ALA A 14 4.09 1.98 2.64
C ALA A 14 5.09 2.79 3.48
N TRP A 15 4.94 4.13 3.52
CA TRP A 15 5.79 4.99 4.33
C TRP A 15 5.62 4.75 5.83
N SER A 16 4.40 4.54 6.35
CA SER A 16 4.21 4.28 7.79
C SER A 16 4.83 2.95 8.23
N PHE A 17 4.76 1.90 7.40
CA PHE A 17 5.52 0.66 7.63
C PHE A 17 7.05 0.87 7.54
N VAL A 18 7.54 1.68 6.58
CA VAL A 18 8.98 2.00 6.44
C VAL A 18 9.51 2.89 7.57
N ALA A 19 8.67 3.74 8.16
CA ALA A 19 9.00 4.60 9.29
C ALA A 19 8.79 3.95 10.67
N ASN A 20 8.17 2.77 10.75
CA ASN A 20 7.67 2.17 12.01
C ASN A 20 6.72 3.11 12.77
N ASP A 21 5.77 3.75 12.06
CA ASP A 21 4.78 4.59 12.70
C ASP A 21 3.70 3.74 13.39
N PHE A 22 3.97 3.40 14.65
CA PHE A 22 3.08 2.63 15.52
C PHE A 22 1.78 3.35 15.90
N SER A 23 1.60 4.62 15.52
CA SER A 23 0.29 5.30 15.63
C SER A 23 -0.75 4.68 14.69
N VAL A 24 -0.31 4.07 13.59
CA VAL A 24 -1.18 3.34 12.66
C VAL A 24 -1.38 1.92 13.16
N GLN A 25 -2.61 1.59 13.59
CA GLN A 25 -2.96 0.27 14.12
C GLN A 25 -2.54 -0.88 13.18
N ASN A 26 -2.73 -0.73 11.87
CA ASN A 26 -2.30 -1.73 10.88
C ASN A 26 -0.77 -1.98 10.89
N VAL A 27 0.04 -0.95 11.15
CA VAL A 27 1.51 -1.07 11.30
C VAL A 27 1.85 -1.72 12.63
N ALA A 28 1.20 -1.30 13.72
CA ALA A 28 1.44 -1.85 15.06
C ALA A 28 1.05 -3.34 15.19
N THR A 29 0.05 -3.80 14.43
CA THR A 29 -0.38 -5.21 14.42
C THR A 29 0.46 -6.10 13.49
N ASN A 30 1.01 -5.57 12.38
CA ASN A 30 1.65 -6.37 11.33
C ASN A 30 3.17 -6.08 11.15
N SER A 31 3.74 -5.18 11.94
CA SER A 31 5.17 -4.83 11.91
C SER A 31 5.80 -4.93 13.29
N ASN A 32 7.13 -4.93 13.35
CA ASN A 32 7.90 -4.87 14.60
C ASN A 32 9.21 -4.11 14.36
N SER A 33 9.73 -3.44 15.39
CA SER A 33 10.89 -2.55 15.28
C SER A 33 12.15 -3.25 14.73
N GLU A 34 12.31 -4.54 15.07
CA GLU A 34 13.48 -5.36 14.72
C GLU A 34 13.37 -6.05 13.34
N LEU A 35 12.23 -5.95 12.65
CA LEU A 35 12.11 -6.58 11.33
C LEU A 35 12.97 -5.88 10.27
N PRO A 36 13.64 -6.64 9.38
CA PRO A 36 14.32 -6.07 8.22
C PRO A 36 13.36 -5.30 7.29
N LEU A 37 13.87 -4.26 6.62
CA LEU A 37 13.09 -3.36 5.75
C LEU A 37 12.28 -4.11 4.68
N HIS A 38 12.81 -5.18 4.09
CA HIS A 38 12.11 -5.98 3.08
C HIS A 38 10.86 -6.69 3.63
N TYR A 39 10.90 -7.20 4.87
CA TYR A 39 9.73 -7.78 5.52
C TYR A 39 8.70 -6.73 5.93
N ARG A 40 9.15 -5.52 6.31
CA ARG A 40 8.25 -4.41 6.67
C ARG A 40 7.55 -3.83 5.44
N VAL A 41 8.20 -3.81 4.29
CA VAL A 41 7.54 -3.55 2.99
C VAL A 41 6.55 -4.68 2.66
N ALA A 42 6.90 -5.96 2.85
CA ALA A 42 5.97 -7.06 2.64
C ALA A 42 4.73 -7.02 3.55
N ALA A 43 4.86 -6.52 4.78
CA ALA A 43 3.74 -6.34 5.70
C ALA A 43 2.70 -5.32 5.23
N THR A 44 3.07 -4.37 4.34
CA THR A 44 2.13 -3.36 3.79
C THR A 44 0.96 -3.97 3.01
N TRP A 45 1.17 -5.14 2.38
CA TRP A 45 0.15 -5.91 1.67
C TRP A 45 -0.17 -7.26 2.31
N GLY A 46 0.58 -7.64 3.36
CA GLY A 46 0.34 -8.87 4.12
C GLY A 46 -0.89 -8.82 5.01
N SER A 47 -1.36 -7.63 5.40
CA SER A 47 -2.58 -7.47 6.19
C SER A 47 -3.85 -7.46 5.33
N HIS A 48 -4.99 -7.81 5.93
CA HIS A 48 -6.29 -7.86 5.23
C HIS A 48 -6.62 -6.53 4.54
N GLU A 49 -6.50 -5.40 5.27
CA GLU A 49 -6.74 -4.05 4.76
C GLU A 49 -5.71 -3.63 3.70
N GLY A 50 -4.43 -3.93 3.94
CA GLY A 50 -3.34 -3.65 3.00
C GLY A 50 -3.50 -4.37 1.66
N SER A 51 -3.96 -5.63 1.70
CA SER A 51 -4.22 -6.43 0.50
C SER A 51 -5.33 -5.85 -0.38
N LEU A 52 -6.40 -5.31 0.21
CA LEU A 52 -7.48 -4.64 -0.52
C LEU A 52 -7.00 -3.34 -1.18
N LEU A 53 -6.12 -2.60 -0.51
CA LEU A 53 -5.53 -1.37 -1.01
C LEU A 53 -4.53 -1.64 -2.16
N LEU A 54 -3.75 -2.72 -2.06
CA LEU A 54 -2.92 -3.24 -3.16
C LEU A 54 -3.77 -3.66 -4.38
N TRP A 55 -4.85 -4.41 -4.17
CA TRP A 55 -5.74 -4.84 -5.25
C TRP A 55 -6.43 -3.69 -5.97
N THR A 56 -6.93 -2.70 -5.22
CA THR A 56 -7.54 -1.50 -5.81
C THR A 56 -6.53 -0.62 -6.54
N LEU A 57 -5.27 -0.56 -6.08
CA LEU A 57 -4.16 0.05 -6.82
C LEU A 57 -3.94 -0.65 -8.17
N MET A 58 -3.82 -1.99 -8.19
CA MET A 58 -3.58 -2.75 -9.42
C MET A 58 -4.73 -2.60 -10.43
N LEU A 59 -5.98 -2.77 -9.98
CA LEU A 59 -7.17 -2.64 -10.84
C LEU A 59 -7.35 -1.20 -11.37
N GLY A 60 -7.09 -0.21 -10.52
CA GLY A 60 -7.11 1.20 -10.89
C GLY A 60 -6.01 1.56 -11.89
N GLY A 61 -4.81 1.01 -11.70
CA GLY A 61 -3.67 1.17 -12.61
C GLY A 61 -3.91 0.53 -13.97
N TRP A 62 -4.49 -0.67 -14.00
CA TRP A 62 -4.91 -1.33 -15.23
C TRP A 62 -5.97 -0.51 -15.97
N SER A 63 -7.02 -0.07 -15.29
CA SER A 63 -8.07 0.78 -15.87
C SER A 63 -7.50 2.09 -16.42
N PHE A 64 -6.55 2.71 -15.71
CA PHE A 64 -5.86 3.92 -16.16
C PHE A 64 -5.01 3.68 -17.40
N ALA A 65 -4.22 2.60 -17.42
CA ALA A 65 -3.41 2.20 -18.57
C ALA A 65 -4.29 1.90 -19.80
N VAL A 66 -5.34 1.09 -19.67
CA VAL A 66 -6.29 0.81 -20.75
C VAL A 66 -6.90 2.11 -21.29
N THR A 67 -7.34 3.02 -20.43
CA THR A 67 -7.91 4.32 -20.86
C THR A 67 -6.90 5.18 -21.64
N LEU A 68 -5.60 5.05 -21.35
CA LEU A 68 -4.54 5.80 -22.02
C LEU A 68 -4.14 5.17 -23.38
N TYR A 69 -4.12 3.83 -23.46
CA TYR A 69 -3.65 3.07 -24.63
C TYR A 69 -4.78 2.57 -25.57
N SER A 70 -6.06 2.68 -25.21
CA SER A 70 -7.19 2.30 -26.08
C SER A 70 -7.64 3.43 -27.02
N ARG A 71 -6.70 4.25 -27.51
CA ARG A 71 -6.93 5.39 -28.40
C ARG A 71 -6.15 5.21 -29.70
#